data_AF-A0A1G6RNK0-F1
#
_entry.id   AF-A0A1G6RNK0-F1
#
_cell.length_a   1.000
_cell.length_b   1.000
_cell.length_c   1.000
_cell.angle_alpha   90.00
_cell.angle_beta   90.00
_cell.angle_gamma   90.00
#
_symmetry.space_group_name_H-M   'P 1'
#
loop_
_entity.id
_entity.type
_entity.pdbx_description
1 polymer ?
#
loop_
_entity_poly.entity_id
_entity_poly.type
_entity_poly.pdbx_seq_one_letter_code
_entity_poly.pdbx_strand_id
1 'polypeptide(L)'
;MDGPDETAMPSGYPDPAVLGWVRSEDIESAGIHIRFTVNPGDKIVQMWELVDGRPARWLGNVYRVDAPIPSLYLNYHYEKRFKRLQREALALAGAKFWKS
;
A
#
# COMPACT_ATOMS: atom_id res chain seq x y z
N MET A 1 14.72 16.59 26.48
CA MET A 1 14.50 16.73 25.02
C MET A 1 13.75 15.50 24.61
N ASP A 2 12.45 15.63 24.37
CA ASP A 2 11.60 14.55 23.90
C ASP A 2 12.15 14.07 22.55
N GLY A 3 12.50 12.78 22.47
CA GLY A 3 12.89 12.14 21.22
C GLY A 3 11.73 12.21 20.22
N PRO A 4 12.00 12.14 18.91
CA PRO A 4 10.92 12.15 17.91
C PRO A 4 9.99 10.97 18.20
N ASP A 5 8.68 11.25 18.29
CA ASP A 5 7.60 10.26 18.52
C ASP A 5 7.82 9.00 17.65
N GLU A 6 8.32 7.91 18.26
CA GLU A 6 8.58 6.61 17.62
C GLU A 6 7.29 5.84 17.21
N THR A 7 6.16 6.54 17.15
CA THR A 7 4.81 5.95 17.04
C THR A 7 3.88 6.66 16.07
N ALA A 8 4.31 7.73 15.39
CA ALA A 8 3.43 8.42 14.44
C ALA A 8 3.28 7.61 13.14
N MET A 9 2.03 7.24 12.79
CA MET A 9 1.70 6.66 11.49
C MET A 9 2.16 7.61 10.35
N PRO A 10 2.61 7.08 9.21
CA PRO A 10 3.01 7.94 8.11
C PRO A 10 1.83 8.76 7.62
N SER A 11 2.09 10.01 7.24
CA SER A 11 1.06 10.93 6.75
C SER A 11 0.25 10.30 5.62
N GLY A 12 -1.08 10.33 5.76
CA GLY A 12 -2.02 9.78 4.79
C GLY A 12 -2.30 8.28 4.94
N TYR A 13 -1.64 7.58 5.88
CA TYR A 13 -2.01 6.20 6.21
C TYR A 13 -3.44 6.17 6.77
N PRO A 14 -4.32 5.31 6.25
CA PRO A 14 -5.67 5.21 6.75
C PRO A 14 -5.67 4.46 8.08
N ASP A 15 -5.60 5.22 9.16
CA ASP A 15 -5.63 4.68 10.51
C ASP A 15 -7.05 4.17 10.85
N PRO A 16 -7.23 2.85 11.07
CA PRO A 16 -8.53 2.30 11.46
C PRO A 16 -9.08 2.92 12.76
N ALA A 17 -8.21 3.40 13.65
CA ALA A 17 -8.64 4.05 14.89
C ALA A 17 -9.37 5.38 14.64
N VAL A 18 -9.06 6.06 13.52
CA VAL A 18 -9.68 7.33 13.11
C VAL A 18 -10.87 7.10 12.18
N LEU A 19 -10.74 6.17 11.24
CA LEU A 19 -11.74 5.92 10.19
C LEU A 19 -12.80 4.88 10.58
N GLY A 20 -12.64 4.23 11.74
CA GLY A 20 -13.51 3.17 12.24
C GLY A 20 -13.29 1.81 11.55
N TRP A 21 -13.13 1.80 10.23
CA TRP A 21 -12.85 0.58 9.48
C TRP A 21 -12.03 0.87 8.22
N VAL A 22 -10.98 0.06 8.02
CA VAL A 22 -10.15 0.05 6.82
C VAL A 22 -9.91 -1.40 6.47
N ARG A 23 -10.16 -1.79 5.22
CA ARG A 23 -9.76 -3.13 4.78
C ARG A 23 -8.26 -3.14 4.54
N SER A 24 -7.57 -4.13 5.08
CA SER A 24 -6.13 -4.28 4.89
C SER A 24 -5.70 -5.72 4.67
N GLU A 25 -4.65 -5.91 3.87
CA GLU A 25 -3.99 -7.21 3.66
C GLU A 25 -2.49 -6.99 3.53
N ASP A 26 -1.70 -7.85 4.17
CA ASP A 26 -0.24 -7.77 4.14
C ASP A 26 0.32 -8.84 3.19
N ILE A 27 1.26 -8.44 2.34
CA ILE A 27 1.97 -9.32 1.42
C ILE A 27 3.48 -9.08 1.49
N GLU A 28 4.26 -10.03 1.00
CA GLU A 28 5.68 -9.83 0.74
C GLU A 28 5.94 -9.79 -0.77
N SER A 29 6.69 -8.78 -1.23
CA SER A 29 7.09 -8.67 -2.65
C SER A 29 8.51 -8.12 -2.76
N ALA A 30 9.38 -8.88 -3.44
CA ALA A 30 10.79 -8.51 -3.66
C ALA A 30 11.55 -8.15 -2.38
N GLY A 31 11.29 -8.87 -1.27
CA GLY A 31 11.90 -8.62 0.04
C GLY A 31 11.42 -7.33 0.71
N ILE A 32 10.23 -6.85 0.34
CA ILE A 32 9.55 -5.71 0.97
C ILE A 32 8.22 -6.22 1.51
N HIS A 33 7.96 -5.94 2.79
CA HIS A 33 6.65 -6.18 3.39
C HIS A 33 5.73 -5.02 3.02
N ILE A 34 4.56 -5.32 2.47
CA ILE A 34 3.65 -4.33 1.92
C ILE A 34 2.26 -4.55 2.52
N ARG A 35 1.67 -3.50 3.06
CA ARG A 35 0.25 -3.48 3.43
C ARG A 35 -0.57 -2.80 2.35
N PHE A 36 -1.53 -3.52 1.82
CA PHE A 36 -2.61 -2.96 1.04
C PHE A 36 -3.68 -2.41 1.96
N THR A 37 -4.25 -1.27 1.60
CA THR A 37 -5.34 -0.63 2.31
C THR A 37 -6.37 -0.08 1.32
N VAL A 38 -7.64 -0.14 1.70
CA VAL A 38 -8.76 0.49 0.99
C VAL A 38 -9.64 1.18 2.02
N ASN A 39 -9.91 2.46 1.81
CA ASN A 39 -10.87 3.21 2.62
C ASN A 39 -12.30 2.85 2.23
N PRO A 40 -13.26 3.02 3.15
CA PRO A 40 -14.67 2.96 2.80
C PRO A 40 -15.00 3.94 1.66
N GLY A 41 -15.58 3.42 0.57
CA GLY A 41 -16.02 4.23 -0.58
C GLY A 41 -14.95 4.55 -1.62
N ASP A 42 -13.66 4.32 -1.34
CA ASP A 42 -12.58 4.50 -2.31
C ASP A 42 -12.55 3.35 -3.32
N LYS A 43 -12.09 3.63 -4.54
CA LYS A 43 -11.82 2.63 -5.60
C LYS A 43 -10.34 2.51 -5.93
N ILE A 44 -9.50 2.79 -4.93
CA ILE A 44 -8.05 2.82 -5.04
C ILE A 44 -7.50 1.97 -3.91
N VAL A 45 -6.59 1.05 -4.23
CA VAL A 45 -5.83 0.30 -3.24
C VAL A 45 -4.53 1.06 -3.00
N GLN A 46 -4.33 1.53 -1.78
CA GLN A 46 -3.08 2.16 -1.37
C GLN A 46 -2.12 1.10 -0.84
N MET A 47 -0.83 1.28 -1.10
CA MET A 47 0.21 0.36 -0.68
C MET A 47 1.22 1.07 0.21
N TRP A 48 1.59 0.40 1.30
CA TRP A 48 2.47 0.92 2.34
C TRP A 48 3.59 -0.07 2.62
N GLU A 49 4.83 0.39 2.60
CA GLU A 49 5.94 -0.41 3.11
C GLU A 49 5.79 -0.57 4.63
N LEU A 50 5.99 -1.80 5.10
CA LEU A 50 6.04 -2.13 6.51
C LEU A 50 7.50 -2.32 6.95
N VAL A 51 7.82 -1.76 8.11
CA VAL A 51 9.04 -2.04 8.87
C VAL A 51 8.61 -2.54 10.24
N ASP A 52 9.08 -3.73 10.62
CA ASP A 52 8.68 -4.41 11.87
C ASP A 52 7.15 -4.51 12.04
N GLY A 53 6.44 -4.77 10.94
CA GLY A 53 4.98 -4.91 10.90
C GLY A 53 4.19 -3.60 10.96
N ARG A 54 4.88 -2.45 11.02
CA ARG A 54 4.26 -1.12 11.09
C ARG A 54 4.40 -0.36 9.78
N PRO A 55 3.36 0.39 9.34
CA PRO A 55 3.46 1.26 8.18
C PRO A 55 4.58 2.27 8.38
N ALA A 56 5.55 2.28 7.47
CA ALA A 56 6.69 3.18 7.52
C ALA A 56 6.62 4.24 6.43
N ARG A 57 6.25 3.84 5.21
CA ARG A 57 6.30 4.70 4.02
C ARG A 57 5.18 4.39 3.04
N TRP A 58 4.65 5.42 2.39
CA TRP A 58 3.77 5.23 1.24
C TRP A 58 4.57 4.71 0.06
N LEU A 59 4.12 3.59 -0.53
CA LEU A 59 4.78 2.94 -1.64
C LEU A 59 4.19 3.37 -2.99
N GLY A 60 2.87 3.48 -3.05
CA GLY A 60 2.14 3.77 -4.28
C GLY A 60 0.69 3.31 -4.21
N ASN A 61 0.00 3.34 -5.34
CA ASN A 61 -1.41 2.99 -5.46
C ASN A 61 -1.68 2.09 -6.66
N VAL A 62 -2.60 1.14 -6.51
CA VAL A 62 -3.25 0.45 -7.60
C VAL A 62 -4.61 1.11 -7.86
N TYR A 63 -4.86 1.50 -9.10
CA TYR A 63 -6.10 2.15 -9.55
C TYR A 63 -6.65 1.45 -10.79
N ARG A 64 -7.89 1.77 -11.17
CA ARG A 64 -8.65 0.98 -12.17
C ARG A 64 -8.67 -0.51 -11.79
N VAL A 65 -8.88 -0.80 -10.52
CA VAL A 65 -8.87 -2.15 -9.93
C VAL A 65 -9.95 -3.08 -10.49
N ASP A 66 -11.00 -2.51 -11.08
CA ASP A 66 -12.06 -3.25 -11.79
C ASP A 66 -11.74 -3.52 -13.27
N ALA A 67 -10.67 -2.94 -13.83
CA ALA A 67 -10.32 -3.12 -15.23
C ALA A 67 -9.60 -4.47 -15.48
N PRO A 68 -9.63 -4.99 -16.73
CA PRO A 68 -8.88 -6.20 -17.09
C PRO A 68 -7.36 -6.09 -16.86
N ILE A 69 -6.82 -4.88 -17.00
CA ILE A 69 -5.42 -4.56 -16.74
C ILE A 69 -5.39 -3.45 -15.67
N PRO A 70 -5.10 -3.78 -14.40
CA PRO A 70 -5.03 -2.76 -13.35
C PRO A 70 -3.82 -1.84 -13.60
N SER A 71 -3.97 -0.60 -13.18
CA SER A 71 -2.91 0.40 -13.31
C SER A 71 -2.18 0.58 -11.97
N LEU A 72 -0.88 0.79 -12.05
CA LEU A 72 -0.01 0.94 -10.88
C LEU A 72 0.71 2.28 -10.96
N TYR A 73 0.62 3.04 -9.89
CA TYR A 73 1.47 4.19 -9.63
C TYR A 73 2.38 3.85 -8.45
N LEU A 74 3.67 4.16 -8.57
CA LEU A 74 4.65 4.02 -7.49
C LEU A 74 5.30 5.37 -7.25
N ASN A 75 5.75 5.62 -6.02
CA ASN A 75 6.62 6.76 -5.81
C ASN A 75 8.00 6.54 -6.49
N TYR A 76 8.75 7.62 -6.69
CA TYR A 76 10.04 7.61 -7.39
C TYR A 76 11.04 6.57 -6.87
N HIS A 77 11.09 6.37 -5.56
CA HIS A 77 12.02 5.43 -4.94
C HIS A 77 11.68 3.98 -5.34
N TYR A 78 10.41 3.60 -5.29
CA TYR A 78 9.97 2.25 -5.65
C TYR A 78 9.86 2.04 -7.16
N GLU A 79 9.61 3.08 -7.96
CA GLU A 79 9.69 3.01 -9.42
C GLU A 79 11.06 2.55 -9.90
N LYS A 80 12.12 3.05 -9.25
CA LYS A 80 13.50 2.65 -9.55
C LYS A 80 13.86 1.26 -9.01
N ARG A 81 13.29 0.88 -7.87
CA ARG A 81 13.59 -0.40 -7.21
C ARG A 81 12.90 -1.59 -7.88
N PHE A 82 11.64 -1.43 -8.29
CA PHE A 82 10.87 -2.52 -8.87
C PHE A 82 11.09 -2.68 -10.38
N LYS A 83 11.40 -3.91 -10.78
CA LYS A 83 11.42 -4.33 -12.18
C LYS A 83 10.01 -4.41 -12.74
N ARG A 84 9.89 -4.39 -14.08
CA ARG A 84 8.60 -4.46 -14.78
C ARG A 84 7.70 -5.61 -14.29
N LEU A 85 8.23 -6.84 -14.22
CA LEU A 85 7.45 -8.00 -13.77
C LEU A 85 6.97 -7.87 -12.32
N GLN A 86 7.77 -7.26 -11.45
CA GLN A 86 7.39 -7.01 -10.06
C GLN A 86 6.26 -5.97 -9.98
N ARG A 87 6.33 -4.93 -10.81
CA ARG A 87 5.27 -3.94 -10.95
C ARG A 87 3.96 -4.56 -11.46
N GLU A 88 4.03 -5.39 -12.48
CA GLU A 88 2.86 -6.10 -13.01
C GLU A 88 2.25 -7.04 -11.94
N ALA A 89 3.08 -7.80 -11.23
CA ALA A 89 2.63 -8.65 -10.13
C ALA A 89 1.96 -7.86 -8.99
N LEU A 90 2.52 -6.70 -8.61
CA LEU A 90 1.93 -5.82 -7.60
C LEU A 90 0.58 -5.24 -8.03
N ALA A 91 0.46 -4.83 -9.29
CA ALA A 91 -0.80 -4.33 -9.84
C ALA A 91 -1.90 -5.40 -9.77
N LEU A 92 -1.56 -6.64 -10.14
CA LEU A 92 -2.48 -7.78 -10.06
C LEU A 92 -2.81 -8.15 -8.62
N ALA A 93 -1.84 -8.13 -7.71
CA ALA A 93 -2.07 -8.40 -6.29
C ALA A 93 -3.02 -7.37 -5.67
N GLY A 94 -2.84 -6.07 -5.94
CA GLY A 94 -3.75 -5.04 -5.47
C GLY A 94 -5.16 -5.19 -6.04
N ALA A 95 -5.29 -5.53 -7.33
CA ALA A 95 -6.59 -5.80 -7.95
C ALA A 95 -7.28 -7.05 -7.39
N LYS A 96 -6.51 -8.10 -7.06
CA LYS A 96 -7.03 -9.30 -6.40
C LYS A 96 -7.52 -8.96 -5.00
N PHE A 97 -6.71 -8.24 -4.22
CA PHE A 97 -7.11 -7.74 -2.91
C PHE A 97 -8.43 -6.99 -3.03
N TRP A 98 -8.56 -6.00 -3.93
CA TRP A 98 -9.80 -5.26 -4.17
C TRP A 98 -11.04 -6.17 -4.29
N LYS A 99 -10.94 -7.24 -5.07
CA LYS A 99 -12.04 -8.16 -5.39
C LYS A 99 -12.33 -9.21 -4.31
N SER A 100 -11.47 -9.37 -3.31
CA SER A 100 -11.65 -10.33 -2.20
C SER A 100 -12.48 -9.76 -1.07
#